data_AF-A0A8J6J7Y3-F1
#
_entry.id   AF-A0A8J6J7Y3-F1
#
_cell.length_a   1.000
_cell.length_b   1.000
_cell.length_c   1.000
_cell.angle_alpha   90.00
_cell.angle_beta   90.00
_cell.angle_gamma   90.00
#
_symmetry.space_group_name_H-M   'P 1'
#
loop_
_entity.id
_entity.type
_entity.pdbx_description
1 polymer ?
#
loop_
_entity_poly.entity_id
_entity_poly.type
_entity_poly.pdbx_seq_one_letter_code
_entity_poly.pdbx_strand_id
1 'polypeptide(L)'
;MTDFDSFSDQLLEESKALLEKAKTDEPFTQSAYLHSSLLLAISALEACINSIVEEILIEPYRTRYTVYEQALLLEKDVRFDRGEYILSNGLKISRITDRIEFLYYKYTGKKLDRTYPWYATLKQSIDLRNKLVHPKENIQLTIKQVEMSILSVVNTIDELYKAVYQRKFPAVDRGIASKYTIGD
;
A
#
# COMPACT_ATOMS: atom_id res chain seq x y z
N MET A 1 7.59 -16.90 -1.78
CA MET A 1 6.95 -15.72 -2.37
C MET A 1 5.59 -16.16 -2.82
N THR A 2 4.56 -15.60 -2.23
CA THR A 2 3.19 -15.73 -2.74
C THR A 2 3.10 -15.02 -4.10
N ASP A 3 2.06 -15.32 -4.88
CA ASP A 3 1.81 -14.61 -6.14
C ASP A 3 1.64 -13.09 -5.91
N PHE A 4 1.11 -12.70 -4.74
CA PHE A 4 0.98 -11.30 -4.33
C PHE A 4 2.30 -10.61 -4.00
N ASP A 5 3.30 -11.30 -3.44
CA ASP A 5 4.63 -10.72 -3.23
C ASP A 5 5.26 -10.32 -4.56
N SER A 6 5.20 -11.22 -5.55
CA SER A 6 5.74 -10.96 -6.89
C SER A 6 4.97 -9.84 -7.58
N PHE A 7 3.65 -9.82 -7.44
CA PHE A 7 2.81 -8.79 -8.07
C PHE A 7 3.01 -7.41 -7.42
N SER A 8 3.10 -7.34 -6.10
CA SER A 8 3.43 -6.11 -5.37
C SER A 8 4.79 -5.55 -5.79
N ASP A 9 5.81 -6.41 -5.87
CA ASP A 9 7.14 -6.02 -6.34
C ASP A 9 7.09 -5.51 -7.78
N GLN A 10 6.37 -6.20 -8.67
CA GLN A 10 6.21 -5.76 -10.06
C GLN A 10 5.59 -4.36 -10.14
N LEU A 11 4.45 -4.12 -9.49
CA LEU A 11 3.76 -2.82 -9.49
C LEU A 11 4.68 -1.71 -8.96
N LEU A 12 5.46 -1.99 -7.92
CA LEU A 12 6.40 -1.04 -7.35
C LEU A 12 7.53 -0.71 -8.33
N GLU A 13 8.10 -1.70 -9.01
CA GLU A 13 9.16 -1.45 -9.99
C GLU A 13 8.63 -0.74 -11.25
N GLU A 14 7.42 -1.07 -11.72
CA GLU A 14 6.75 -0.33 -12.80
C GLU A 14 6.54 1.14 -12.42
N SER A 15 6.05 1.40 -11.20
CA SER A 15 5.88 2.76 -10.68
C SER A 15 7.18 3.56 -10.70
N LYS A 16 8.29 2.95 -10.27
CA LYS A 16 9.62 3.57 -10.26
C LYS A 16 10.14 3.85 -11.68
N ALA A 17 10.03 2.87 -12.57
CA ALA A 17 10.47 3.01 -13.95
C ALA A 17 9.71 4.13 -14.69
N LEU A 18 8.41 4.27 -14.44
CA LEU A 18 7.59 5.35 -14.99
C LEU A 18 8.00 6.72 -14.44
N LEU A 19 8.34 6.81 -13.16
CA LEU A 19 8.87 8.05 -12.59
C LEU A 19 10.19 8.45 -13.23
N GLU A 20 11.10 7.48 -13.44
CA GLU A 20 12.39 7.72 -14.10
C GLU A 20 12.17 8.26 -15.51
N LYS A 21 11.25 7.66 -16.27
CA LYS A 21 10.93 8.08 -17.64
C LYS A 21 10.25 9.47 -17.67
N ALA A 22 9.35 9.75 -16.73
CA ALA A 22 8.70 11.06 -16.60
C ALA A 22 9.68 12.24 -16.46
N LYS A 23 10.89 12.00 -15.94
CA LYS A 23 11.92 13.05 -15.74
C LYS A 23 12.54 13.54 -17.04
N THR A 24 12.45 12.79 -18.13
CA THR A 24 13.11 13.09 -19.40
C THR A 24 12.15 13.35 -20.55
N ASP A 25 10.84 13.22 -20.33
CA ASP A 25 9.81 13.30 -21.36
C ASP A 25 9.10 14.66 -21.43
N GLU A 26 8.49 14.90 -22.59
CA GLU A 26 7.69 16.08 -22.90
C GLU A 26 6.44 16.21 -21.99
N PRO A 27 5.88 17.42 -21.78
CA PRO A 27 4.89 17.69 -20.74
C PRO A 27 3.66 16.77 -20.70
N PHE A 28 3.09 16.43 -21.85
CA PHE A 28 1.95 15.52 -21.93
C PHE A 28 2.32 14.10 -21.46
N THR A 29 3.40 13.56 -22.02
CA THR A 29 3.92 12.22 -21.73
C THR A 29 4.39 12.13 -20.28
N GLN A 30 5.09 13.16 -19.79
CA GLN A 30 5.46 13.30 -18.39
C GLN A 30 4.23 13.21 -17.48
N SER A 31 3.17 13.98 -17.76
CA SER A 31 1.96 13.95 -16.94
C SER A 31 1.33 12.55 -16.91
N ALA A 32 1.27 11.87 -18.06
CA ALA A 32 0.75 10.51 -18.13
C ALA A 32 1.56 9.52 -17.30
N TYR A 33 2.89 9.59 -17.37
CA TYR A 33 3.77 8.75 -16.56
C TYR A 33 3.70 9.07 -15.06
N LEU A 34 3.57 10.34 -14.67
CA LEU A 34 3.37 10.71 -13.27
C LEU A 34 2.03 10.18 -12.71
N HIS A 35 0.95 10.26 -13.49
CA HIS A 35 -0.35 9.71 -13.10
C HIS A 35 -0.26 8.19 -12.87
N SER A 36 0.27 7.46 -13.86
CA SER A 36 0.43 6.01 -13.79
C SER A 36 1.36 5.59 -12.66
N SER A 37 2.49 6.28 -12.50
CA SER A 37 3.46 6.01 -11.44
C SER A 37 2.83 6.15 -10.05
N LEU A 38 2.06 7.21 -9.80
CA LEU A 38 1.35 7.40 -8.52
C LEU A 38 0.33 6.29 -8.25
N LEU A 39 -0.48 5.93 -9.25
CA LEU A 39 -1.52 4.90 -9.10
C LEU A 39 -0.90 3.51 -8.84
N LEU A 40 0.18 3.19 -9.54
CA LEU A 40 0.90 1.92 -9.36
C LEU A 40 1.60 1.85 -8.00
N ALA A 41 2.15 2.96 -7.50
CA ALA A 41 2.74 2.99 -6.15
C ALA A 41 1.70 2.62 -5.07
N ILE A 42 0.51 3.22 -5.13
CA ILE A 42 -0.56 2.93 -4.17
C ILE A 42 -1.10 1.50 -4.36
N SER A 43 -1.20 1.04 -5.60
CA SER A 43 -1.61 -0.35 -5.90
C SER A 43 -0.61 -1.37 -5.35
N ALA A 44 0.70 -1.09 -5.44
CA ALA A 44 1.75 -1.92 -4.85
C ALA A 44 1.61 -2.01 -3.33
N LEU A 45 1.34 -0.89 -2.66
CA LEU A 45 1.09 -0.89 -1.21
C LEU A 45 -0.10 -1.79 -0.83
N GLU A 46 -1.20 -1.69 -1.58
CA GLU A 46 -2.40 -2.50 -1.34
C GLU A 46 -2.15 -3.99 -1.61
N ALA A 47 -1.45 -4.32 -2.70
CA ALA A 47 -1.03 -5.69 -3.00
C ALA A 47 -0.12 -6.26 -1.89
N CYS A 48 0.83 -5.47 -1.39
CA CYS A 48 1.69 -5.86 -0.27
C CYS A 48 0.90 -6.15 1.01
N ILE A 49 -0.04 -5.27 1.37
CA ILE A 49 -0.89 -5.47 2.55
C ILE A 49 -1.73 -6.75 2.40
N ASN A 50 -2.29 -6.98 1.22
CA ASN A 50 -3.06 -8.20 0.95
C ASN A 50 -2.18 -9.46 1.08
N SER A 51 -0.92 -9.41 0.60
CA SER A 51 0.04 -10.52 0.78
C SER A 51 0.32 -10.79 2.27
N ILE A 52 0.60 -9.74 3.05
CA ILE A 52 0.81 -9.84 4.50
C ILE A 52 -0.43 -10.48 5.16
N VAL A 53 -1.63 -10.02 4.80
CA VAL A 53 -2.88 -10.53 5.35
C VAL A 53 -3.09 -12.01 5.04
N GLU A 54 -2.82 -12.42 3.80
CA GLU A 54 -2.93 -13.83 3.39
C GLU A 54 -1.99 -14.72 4.22
N GLU A 55 -0.75 -14.27 4.44
CA GLU A 55 0.21 -15.03 5.24
C GLU A 55 -0.18 -15.12 6.71
N ILE A 56 -0.57 -14.01 7.35
CA ILE A 56 -0.86 -14.01 8.80
C ILE A 56 -2.20 -14.67 9.14
N LEU A 57 -3.11 -14.82 8.17
CA LEU A 57 -4.41 -15.48 8.32
C LEU A 57 -4.43 -16.90 7.77
N ILE A 58 -3.27 -17.49 7.43
CA ILE A 58 -3.19 -18.92 7.13
C ILE A 58 -3.47 -19.75 8.39
N GLU A 59 -4.12 -20.91 8.24
CA GLU A 59 -4.31 -21.83 9.36
C GLU A 59 -2.96 -22.43 9.81
N PRO A 60 -2.74 -22.64 11.13
CA PRO A 60 -3.67 -22.44 12.25
C PRO A 60 -3.65 -21.02 12.85
N TYR A 61 -2.86 -20.09 12.29
CA TYR A 61 -2.62 -18.77 12.86
C TYR A 61 -3.85 -17.86 12.83
N ARG A 62 -4.76 -18.09 11.88
CA ARG A 62 -6.03 -17.37 11.76
C ARG A 62 -6.83 -17.30 13.06
N THR A 63 -6.78 -18.35 13.88
CA THR A 63 -7.47 -18.43 15.17
C THR A 63 -7.00 -17.39 16.20
N ARG A 64 -5.83 -16.75 15.97
CA ARG A 64 -5.30 -15.65 16.80
C ARG A 64 -5.96 -14.30 16.51
N TYR A 65 -6.87 -14.27 15.55
CA TYR A 65 -7.62 -13.10 15.12
C TYR A 65 -9.10 -13.31 15.39
N THR A 66 -9.73 -12.36 16.05
CA THR A 66 -11.18 -12.30 16.18
C THR A 66 -11.84 -12.16 14.81
N VAL A 67 -13.12 -12.53 14.71
CA VAL A 67 -13.88 -12.37 13.46
C VAL A 67 -13.88 -10.93 12.93
N TYR A 68 -13.84 -9.93 13.81
CA TYR A 68 -13.81 -8.51 13.42
C TYR A 68 -12.44 -8.09 12.89
N GLU A 69 -11.36 -8.60 13.48
CA GLU A 69 -10.00 -8.37 12.96
C GLU A 69 -9.83 -9.03 11.59
N GLN A 70 -10.30 -10.27 11.45
CA GLN A 70 -10.30 -10.96 10.16
C GLN A 70 -11.14 -10.22 9.12
N ALA A 71 -12.30 -9.68 9.51
CA ALA A 71 -13.18 -8.90 8.64
C ALA A 71 -12.51 -7.61 8.13
N LEU A 72 -11.83 -6.89 9.02
CA LEU A 72 -11.05 -5.69 8.63
C LEU A 72 -9.94 -6.05 7.64
N LEU A 73 -9.15 -7.08 7.94
CA LEU A 73 -8.00 -7.46 7.14
C LEU A 73 -8.40 -8.02 5.76
N LEU A 74 -9.45 -8.87 5.71
CA LEU A 74 -9.95 -9.50 4.49
C LEU A 74 -10.98 -8.64 3.73
N GLU A 75 -11.33 -7.48 4.26
CA GLU A 75 -12.39 -6.59 3.73
C GLU A 75 -13.73 -7.31 3.52
N LYS A 76 -14.10 -8.10 4.53
CA LYS A 76 -15.34 -8.90 4.54
C LYS A 76 -16.33 -8.36 5.57
N ASP A 77 -17.62 -8.52 5.28
CA ASP A 77 -18.65 -8.15 6.23
C ASP A 77 -18.87 -9.24 7.30
N VAL A 78 -19.19 -8.83 8.52
CA VAL A 78 -19.48 -9.74 9.65
C VAL A 78 -20.99 -9.88 9.77
N ARG A 79 -21.48 -11.12 9.86
CA ARG A 79 -22.90 -11.42 10.06
C ARG A 79 -23.09 -12.22 11.33
N PHE A 80 -24.25 -12.06 11.96
CA PHE A 80 -24.67 -12.90 13.06
C PHE A 80 -25.51 -14.05 12.50
N ASP A 81 -25.06 -15.27 12.70
CA ASP A 81 -25.78 -16.48 12.30
C ASP A 81 -25.76 -17.49 13.43
N ARG A 82 -26.95 -17.97 13.81
CA ARG A 82 -27.16 -19.03 14.81
C ARG A 82 -26.40 -18.85 16.14
N GLY A 83 -26.30 -17.61 16.64
CA GLY A 83 -25.66 -17.33 17.93
C GLY A 83 -24.19 -16.90 17.84
N GLU A 84 -23.60 -16.91 16.65
CA GLU A 84 -22.18 -16.61 16.45
C GLU A 84 -21.98 -15.50 15.40
N TYR A 85 -20.90 -14.74 15.57
CA TYR A 85 -20.45 -13.80 14.54
C TYR A 85 -19.53 -14.53 13.56
N ILE A 86 -19.90 -14.52 12.28
CA ILE A 86 -19.19 -15.19 11.20
C ILE A 86 -18.79 -14.20 10.10
N LEU A 87 -17.74 -14.54 9.35
CA LEU A 87 -17.39 -13.81 8.13
C LEU A 87 -18.36 -14.19 7.01
N SER A 88 -18.87 -13.18 6.32
CA SER A 88 -19.63 -13.37 5.10
C SER A 88 -18.76 -13.13 3.85
N ASN A 89 -19.28 -13.52 2.68
CA ASN A 89 -18.66 -13.19 1.39
C ASN A 89 -19.00 -11.77 0.90
N GLY A 90 -19.68 -10.95 1.72
CA GLY A 90 -19.96 -9.57 1.38
C GLY A 90 -18.68 -8.73 1.42
N LEU A 91 -18.40 -8.00 0.34
CA LEU A 91 -17.29 -7.05 0.28
C LEU A 91 -17.61 -5.83 1.15
N LYS A 92 -16.69 -5.51 2.06
CA LYS A 92 -16.74 -4.31 2.88
C LYS A 92 -15.37 -3.64 2.87
N ILE A 93 -15.17 -2.78 1.88
CA ILE A 93 -13.91 -2.06 1.67
C ILE A 93 -13.61 -1.19 2.90
N SER A 94 -12.41 -1.37 3.44
CA SER A 94 -11.86 -0.57 4.53
C SER A 94 -10.91 0.48 3.98
N ARG A 95 -10.60 1.52 4.76
CA ARG A 95 -9.50 2.40 4.36
C ARG A 95 -8.20 1.62 4.48
N ILE A 96 -7.32 1.75 3.49
CA ILE A 96 -5.97 1.15 3.56
C ILE A 96 -5.22 1.57 4.83
N THR A 97 -5.43 2.81 5.30
CA THR A 97 -4.86 3.31 6.56
C THR A 97 -5.32 2.52 7.77
N ASP A 98 -6.57 2.07 7.81
CA ASP A 98 -7.12 1.34 8.96
C ASP A 98 -6.47 -0.06 9.05
N ARG A 99 -6.23 -0.70 7.90
CA ARG A 99 -5.48 -1.96 7.81
C ARG A 99 -4.01 -1.78 8.25
N ILE A 100 -3.35 -0.71 7.82
CA ILE A 100 -1.96 -0.37 8.21
C ILE A 100 -1.88 -0.10 9.71
N GLU A 101 -2.77 0.73 10.24
CA GLU A 101 -2.84 1.05 11.67
C GLU A 101 -3.06 -0.20 12.50
N PHE A 102 -3.97 -1.09 12.07
CA PHE A 102 -4.22 -2.36 12.73
C PHE A 102 -2.99 -3.26 12.73
N LEU A 103 -2.38 -3.51 11.56
CA LEU A 103 -1.20 -4.37 11.44
C LEU A 103 -0.06 -3.82 12.30
N TYR A 104 0.24 -2.53 12.22
CA TYR A 104 1.30 -1.93 13.01
C TYR A 104 1.04 -2.05 14.51
N TYR A 105 -0.19 -1.74 14.97
CA TYR A 105 -0.54 -1.83 16.38
C TYR A 105 -0.52 -3.27 16.89
N LYS A 106 -1.06 -4.24 16.14
CA LYS A 106 -1.14 -5.66 16.52
C LYS A 106 0.24 -6.24 16.85
N TYR A 107 1.26 -5.85 16.08
CA TYR A 107 2.61 -6.40 16.20
C TYR A 107 3.58 -5.55 17.03
N THR A 108 3.31 -4.26 17.23
CA THR A 108 4.22 -3.36 17.97
C THR A 108 3.65 -2.83 19.28
N GLY A 109 2.33 -2.89 19.47
CA GLY A 109 1.62 -2.22 20.57
C GLY A 109 1.57 -0.69 20.47
N LYS A 110 2.13 -0.10 19.41
CA LYS A 110 2.22 1.35 19.21
C LYS A 110 1.09 1.85 18.32
N LYS A 111 0.42 2.91 18.74
CA LYS A 111 -0.63 3.57 17.94
C LYS A 111 0.03 4.52 16.96
N LEU A 112 -0.28 4.39 15.67
CA LEU A 112 0.18 5.35 14.68
C LEU A 112 -0.60 6.65 14.80
N ASP A 113 0.13 7.76 14.73
CA ASP A 113 -0.42 9.10 14.65
C ASP A 113 0.43 9.95 13.68
N ARG A 114 0.08 11.23 13.55
CA ARG A 114 0.77 12.15 12.64
C ARG A 114 2.18 12.55 13.11
N THR A 115 2.63 12.12 14.29
CA THR A 115 4.00 12.36 14.75
C THR A 115 5.01 11.46 14.05
N TYR A 116 4.55 10.33 13.50
CA TYR A 116 5.37 9.45 12.66
C TYR A 116 5.52 10.07 11.26
N PRO A 117 6.74 10.52 10.85
CA PRO A 117 6.91 11.24 9.60
C PRO A 117 6.53 10.42 8.36
N TRP A 118 6.84 9.12 8.38
CA TRP A 118 6.48 8.21 7.28
C TRP A 118 4.96 8.10 7.14
N TYR A 119 4.22 8.05 8.24
CA TYR A 119 2.76 7.87 8.22
C TYR A 119 2.05 9.16 7.80
N ALA A 120 2.54 10.32 8.26
CA ALA A 120 2.05 11.61 7.79
C ALA A 120 2.25 11.77 6.27
N THR A 121 3.41 11.36 5.75
CA THR A 121 3.73 11.41 4.31
C THR A 121 2.86 10.44 3.51
N LEU A 122 2.61 9.23 4.03
CA LEU A 122 1.69 8.28 3.41
C LEU A 122 0.28 8.86 3.27
N LYS A 123 -0.25 9.48 4.33
CA LYS A 123 -1.57 10.12 4.30
C LYS A 123 -1.66 11.19 3.21
N GLN A 124 -0.64 12.02 3.07
CA GLN A 124 -0.57 13.01 1.98
C GLN A 124 -0.55 12.35 0.59
N SER A 125 0.13 11.23 0.45
CA SER A 125 0.23 10.48 -0.82
C SER A 125 -1.10 9.81 -1.19
N ILE A 126 -1.83 9.29 -0.20
CA ILE A 126 -3.20 8.78 -0.38
C ILE A 126 -4.15 9.92 -0.77
N ASP A 127 -4.03 11.08 -0.12
CA ASP A 127 -4.83 12.26 -0.47
C ASP A 127 -4.55 12.72 -1.91
N LEU A 128 -3.28 12.70 -2.34
CA LEU A 128 -2.88 12.99 -3.72
C LEU A 128 -3.48 11.98 -4.72
N ARG A 129 -3.46 10.69 -4.39
CA ARG A 129 -4.13 9.66 -5.20
C ARG A 129 -5.63 9.94 -5.29
N ASN A 130 -6.29 10.20 -4.15
CA ASN A 130 -7.74 10.43 -4.09
C ASN A 130 -8.14 11.62 -4.98
N LYS A 131 -7.33 12.66 -4.95
CA LYS A 131 -7.41 13.84 -5.81
C LYS A 131 -7.35 13.49 -7.30
N LEU A 132 -6.48 12.54 -7.69
CA LEU A 132 -6.37 12.07 -9.08
C LEU A 132 -7.54 11.18 -9.51
N VAL A 133 -7.99 10.25 -8.65
CA VAL A 133 -9.05 9.28 -9.01
C VAL A 133 -10.47 9.83 -8.84
N HIS A 134 -10.66 10.85 -8.02
CA HIS A 134 -11.93 11.54 -7.78
C HIS A 134 -11.75 13.05 -7.90
N PRO A 135 -11.43 13.55 -9.12
CA PRO A 135 -11.06 14.93 -9.32
C PRO A 135 -12.24 15.88 -9.06
N LYS A 136 -12.02 16.84 -8.17
CA LYS A 136 -12.90 18.00 -7.95
C LYS A 136 -12.32 19.29 -8.54
N GLU A 137 -11.03 19.24 -8.87
CA GLU A 137 -10.23 20.32 -9.44
C GLU A 137 -9.24 19.69 -10.45
N ASN A 138 -8.71 20.49 -11.37
CA ASN A 138 -7.62 20.03 -12.24
C ASN A 138 -6.32 19.97 -11.43
N ILE A 139 -5.63 18.84 -11.47
CA ILE A 139 -4.46 18.58 -10.64
C ILE A 139 -3.29 18.28 -11.55
N GLN A 140 -2.28 19.13 -11.46
CA GLN A 140 -1.01 18.93 -12.14
C GLN A 140 -0.02 18.32 -11.16
N LEU A 141 0.28 17.04 -11.32
CA LEU A 141 1.29 16.37 -10.51
C LEU A 141 2.69 16.90 -10.86
N THR A 142 3.51 17.08 -9.83
CA THR A 142 4.94 17.35 -9.99
C THR A 142 5.75 16.08 -9.77
N ILE A 143 6.93 16.00 -10.40
CA ILE A 143 7.89 14.89 -10.19
C ILE A 143 8.15 14.68 -8.70
N LYS A 144 8.40 15.76 -7.95
CA LYS A 144 8.68 15.70 -6.51
C LYS A 144 7.53 15.11 -5.69
N GLN A 145 6.28 15.42 -6.04
CA GLN A 145 5.12 14.84 -5.34
C GLN A 145 5.03 13.33 -5.57
N VAL A 146 5.31 12.86 -6.78
CA VAL A 146 5.32 11.42 -7.10
C VAL A 146 6.51 10.72 -6.47
N GLU A 147 7.71 11.32 -6.47
CA GLU A 147 8.89 10.82 -5.75
C GLU A 147 8.60 10.59 -4.26
N MET A 148 8.02 11.60 -3.60
CA MET A 148 7.64 11.50 -2.19
C MET A 148 6.57 10.44 -1.96
N SER A 149 5.65 10.27 -2.93
CA SER A 149 4.60 9.24 -2.85
C SER A 149 5.19 7.83 -2.91
N ILE A 150 6.07 7.55 -3.88
CA ILE A 150 6.77 6.25 -3.99
C ILE A 150 7.60 6.00 -2.74
N LEU A 151 8.37 6.99 -2.28
CA LEU A 151 9.19 6.84 -1.08
C LEU A 151 8.33 6.57 0.16
N SER A 152 7.16 7.20 0.29
CA SER A 152 6.24 6.94 1.39
C SER A 152 5.68 5.51 1.36
N VAL A 153 5.41 4.96 0.17
CA VAL A 153 4.99 3.56 -0.01
C VAL A 153 6.11 2.62 0.41
N VAL A 154 7.33 2.83 -0.11
CA VAL A 154 8.50 2.00 0.23
C VAL A 154 8.76 2.00 1.73
N ASN A 155 8.73 3.18 2.38
CA ASN A 155 8.92 3.30 3.82
C ASN A 155 7.79 2.64 4.61
N THR A 156 6.54 2.76 4.15
CA THR A 156 5.39 2.11 4.80
C THR A 156 5.52 0.59 4.74
N ILE A 157 5.87 0.04 3.58
CA ILE A 157 6.12 -1.40 3.41
C ILE A 157 7.25 -1.85 4.34
N ASP A 158 8.35 -1.11 4.40
CA ASP A 158 9.47 -1.43 5.29
C ASP A 158 9.07 -1.41 6.78
N GLU A 159 8.27 -0.43 7.21
CA GLU A 159 7.76 -0.37 8.59
C GLU A 159 6.80 -1.52 8.91
N LEU A 160 5.96 -1.93 7.96
CA LEU A 160 5.11 -3.13 8.11
C LEU A 160 5.96 -4.41 8.15
N TYR A 161 6.99 -4.52 7.31
CA TYR A 161 7.89 -5.68 7.31
C TYR A 161 8.63 -5.81 8.64
N LYS A 162 9.13 -4.69 9.19
CA LYS A 162 9.76 -4.69 10.51
C LYS A 162 8.77 -5.06 11.60
N ALA A 163 7.54 -4.54 11.55
CA ALA A 163 6.52 -4.86 12.54
C ALA A 163 6.13 -6.34 12.52
N VAL A 164 5.76 -6.86 11.34
CA VAL A 164 5.20 -8.22 11.20
C VAL A 164 6.28 -9.29 11.21
N TYR A 165 7.37 -9.08 10.45
CA TYR A 165 8.38 -10.11 10.19
C TYR A 165 9.71 -9.88 10.90
N GLN A 166 9.88 -8.76 11.62
CA GLN A 166 11.13 -8.39 12.29
C GLN A 166 12.34 -8.35 11.35
N ARG A 167 12.11 -8.03 10.07
CA ARG A 167 13.14 -7.87 9.02
C ARG A 167 12.84 -6.65 8.17
N LYS A 168 13.86 -6.13 7.49
CA LYS A 168 13.71 -5.04 6.52
C LYS A 168 13.03 -5.52 5.23
N PHE A 169 12.33 -4.61 4.56
CA PHE A 169 11.83 -4.84 3.22
C PHE A 169 13.00 -4.90 2.22
N PRO A 170 13.17 -5.97 1.42
CA PRO A 170 14.34 -6.14 0.55
C PRO A 170 14.59 -5.00 -0.45
N ALA A 171 13.56 -4.28 -0.89
CA ALA A 171 13.71 -3.20 -1.85
C ALA A 171 13.88 -1.80 -1.21
N VAL A 172 13.91 -1.69 0.12
CA VAL A 172 13.98 -0.39 0.82
C VAL A 172 15.24 0.40 0.46
N ASP A 173 16.39 -0.27 0.36
CA ASP A 173 17.68 0.38 0.13
C ASP A 173 17.79 1.02 -1.27
N ARG A 174 16.97 0.57 -2.23
CA ARG A 174 16.89 1.17 -3.57
C ARG A 174 16.00 2.41 -3.60
N GLY A 175 15.20 2.65 -2.56
CA GLY A 175 14.29 3.79 -2.50
C GLY A 175 13.40 3.87 -3.74
N ILE A 176 13.54 4.96 -4.49
CA ILE A 176 12.78 5.23 -5.73
C ILE A 176 13.44 4.71 -7.01
N ALA A 177 14.63 4.11 -6.94
CA ALA A 177 15.34 3.60 -8.11
C ALA A 177 14.78 2.25 -8.57
N SER A 178 14.50 2.13 -9.87
CA SER A 178 13.96 0.95 -10.52
C SER A 178 15.04 -0.13 -10.80
N LYS A 179 14.64 -1.41 -10.84
CA LYS A 179 15.46 -2.49 -11.44
C LYS A 179 15.40 -2.49 -12.97
N TYR A 180 14.35 -1.89 -13.53
CA TYR A 180 14.01 -1.97 -14.94
C TYR A 180 13.96 -0.59 -15.56
N THR A 181 14.37 -0.50 -16.81
CA THR A 181 14.23 0.71 -17.63
C THR A 181 13.13 0.50 -18.65
N ILE A 182 12.29 1.53 -18.84
CA ILE A 182 11.34 1.58 -19.95
C ILE A 182 12.13 2.02 -21.19
N GLY A 183 12.06 1.23 -22.26
CA GLY A 183 12.71 1.55 -23.54
C GLY A 183 12.14 2.82 -24.20
N ASP A 184 12.90 3.37 -25.14
CA ASP A 184 12.48 4.50 -25.98
C ASP A 184 11.52 4.09 -27.10
#